data_AF-A0A932CAM4-F1
#
_entry.id   AF-A0A932CAM4-F1
#
_cell.length_a   1.000
_cell.length_b   1.000
_cell.length_c   1.000
_cell.angle_alpha   90.00
_cell.angle_beta   90.00
_cell.angle_gamma   90.00
#
_symmetry.space_group_name_H-M   'P 1'
#
loop_
_entity.id
_entity.type
_entity.pdbx_description
1 polymer ?
#
loop_
_entity_poly.entity_id
_entity_poly.type
_entity_poly.pdbx_seq_one_letter_code
_entity_poly.pdbx_strand_id
1 'polypeptide(L)'
;MSTFTLPQLDGDLLRAAIRDEWEVVARDPHRGFHFHTERPLAALLGHADEWLEGVPDASIESFAGTGNPLSLGPLQPGERVVEVGAGAALTVSLRRAW
;
A
#
# COMPACT_ATOMS: atom_id res chain seq x y z
N MET A 1 -32.75 22.71 -5.87
CA MET A 1 -31.53 21.92 -5.60
C MET A 1 -32.00 20.56 -5.12
N SER A 2 -31.83 19.50 -5.92
CA SER A 2 -32.23 18.15 -5.53
C SER A 2 -31.18 17.56 -4.60
N THR A 3 -31.57 17.22 -3.39
CA THR A 3 -30.73 16.53 -2.41
C THR A 3 -30.61 15.07 -2.86
N PHE A 4 -29.39 14.61 -3.17
CA PHE A 4 -29.14 13.18 -3.35
C PHE A 4 -29.14 12.53 -1.97
N THR A 5 -30.09 11.63 -1.71
CA THR A 5 -30.02 10.71 -0.58
C THR A 5 -29.01 9.64 -0.96
N LEU A 6 -27.87 9.60 -0.27
CA LEU A 6 -26.95 8.47 -0.40
C LEU A 6 -27.71 7.20 0.00
N PRO A 7 -27.59 6.09 -0.75
CA PRO A 7 -28.18 4.82 -0.32
C PRO A 7 -27.72 4.52 1.10
N GLN A 8 -28.63 4.00 1.94
CA GLN A 8 -28.27 3.52 3.27
C GLN A 8 -27.24 2.41 3.11
N LEU A 9 -25.97 2.78 3.27
CA LEU A 9 -24.83 1.89 3.15
C LEU A 9 -24.54 1.29 4.52
N ASP A 10 -24.65 -0.03 4.61
CA ASP A 10 -24.18 -0.75 5.78
C ASP A 10 -22.64 -0.67 5.84
N GLY A 11 -22.15 0.07 6.85
CA GLY A 11 -20.72 0.29 7.02
C GLY A 11 -19.96 -0.97 7.43
N ASP A 12 -20.60 -1.92 8.13
CA ASP A 12 -19.96 -3.17 8.52
C ASP A 12 -19.84 -4.11 7.33
N LEU A 13 -20.90 -4.19 6.52
CA LEU A 13 -20.87 -4.91 5.25
C LEU A 13 -19.80 -4.35 4.32
N LEU A 14 -19.72 -3.03 4.17
CA LEU A 14 -18.70 -2.39 3.33
C LEU A 14 -17.29 -2.69 3.85
N ARG A 15 -17.05 -2.59 5.16
CA ARG A 15 -15.75 -2.91 5.76
C ARG A 15 -15.35 -4.36 5.53
N ALA A 16 -16.30 -5.30 5.61
CA ALA A 16 -16.05 -6.70 5.30
C ALA A 16 -15.67 -6.88 3.83
N ALA A 17 -16.46 -6.34 2.91
CA ALA A 17 -16.17 -6.43 1.47
C ALA A 17 -14.81 -5.83 1.08
N ILE A 18 -14.44 -4.69 1.69
CA ILE A 18 -13.11 -4.08 1.48
C ILE A 18 -12.00 -5.02 1.98
N ARG A 19 -12.14 -5.60 3.17
CA ARG A 19 -11.14 -6.55 3.71
C ARG A 19 -10.98 -7.77 2.82
N ASP A 20 -12.09 -8.33 2.35
CA ASP A 20 -12.07 -9.51 1.47
C ASP A 20 -11.32 -9.21 0.17
N GLU A 21 -11.53 -8.03 -0.43
CA GLU A 21 -10.80 -7.61 -1.63
C GLU A 21 -9.29 -7.47 -1.36
N TRP A 22 -8.90 -6.83 -0.26
CA TRP A 22 -7.48 -6.69 0.10
C TRP A 22 -6.82 -8.03 0.45
N GLU A 23 -7.56 -8.99 0.99
CA GLU A 23 -7.08 -10.36 1.22
C GLU A 23 -6.77 -11.07 -0.11
N VAL A 24 -7.58 -10.83 -1.15
CA VAL A 24 -7.31 -11.34 -2.50
C VAL A 24 -6.03 -10.70 -3.06
N VAL A 25 -5.85 -9.39 -2.93
CA VAL A 25 -4.61 -8.70 -3.37
C VAL A 25 -3.38 -9.31 -2.71
N ALA A 26 -3.47 -9.61 -1.42
CA ALA A 26 -2.36 -10.20 -0.67
C ALA A 26 -2.05 -11.65 -1.08
N ARG A 27 -3.06 -12.45 -1.44
CA ARG A 27 -2.91 -13.88 -1.77
C ARG A 27 -2.67 -14.17 -3.24
N ASP A 28 -3.22 -13.35 -4.12
CA ASP A 28 -3.18 -13.51 -5.57
C ASP A 28 -2.92 -12.16 -6.25
N PRO A 29 -1.72 -11.59 -6.07
CA PRO A 29 -1.38 -10.25 -6.56
C PRO A 29 -1.43 -10.15 -8.10
N HIS A 30 -1.32 -11.28 -8.80
CA HIS A 30 -1.31 -11.35 -10.27
C HIS A 30 -2.69 -11.58 -10.89
N ARG A 31 -3.77 -11.61 -10.10
CA ARG A 31 -5.15 -11.83 -10.57
C ARG A 31 -5.61 -10.82 -11.63
N GLY A 32 -4.95 -9.67 -11.72
CA GLY A 32 -5.30 -8.58 -12.62
C GLY A 32 -6.32 -7.65 -11.97
N PHE A 33 -5.83 -6.68 -11.21
CA PHE A 33 -6.66 -5.64 -10.59
C PHE A 33 -6.79 -4.42 -11.50
N HIS A 34 -7.79 -3.57 -11.22
CA HIS A 34 -8.00 -2.31 -11.94
C HIS A 34 -7.01 -1.20 -11.51
N PHE A 35 -6.22 -1.44 -10.47
CA PHE A 35 -5.13 -0.58 -10.01
C PHE A 35 -3.79 -1.25 -10.24
N HIS A 36 -2.73 -0.45 -10.29
CA HIS A 36 -1.36 -0.95 -10.41
C HIS A 36 -0.92 -1.60 -9.09
N THR A 37 -0.11 -2.65 -9.20
CA THR A 37 0.55 -3.32 -8.08
C THR A 37 2.05 -3.42 -8.37
N GLU A 38 2.81 -4.04 -7.46
CA GLU A 38 4.20 -4.44 -7.70
C GLU A 38 5.21 -3.30 -7.92
N ARG A 39 6.35 -3.62 -8.54
CA ARG A 39 7.41 -2.68 -8.91
C ARG A 39 6.92 -1.53 -9.81
N PRO A 40 6.03 -1.73 -10.80
CA PRO A 40 5.50 -0.63 -11.58
C PRO A 40 4.79 0.42 -10.71
N LEU A 41 3.98 -0.01 -9.74
CA LEU A 41 3.36 0.92 -8.80
C LEU A 41 4.42 1.62 -7.92
N ALA A 42 5.38 0.88 -7.37
CA ALA A 42 6.44 1.45 -6.55
C ALA A 42 7.21 2.57 -7.29
N ALA A 43 7.55 2.34 -8.56
CA ALA A 43 8.20 3.30 -9.44
C ALA A 43 7.29 4.52 -9.74
N LEU A 44 6.00 4.31 -10.01
CA LEU A 44 5.03 5.39 -10.20
C LEU A 44 4.91 6.31 -8.96
N LEU A 45 5.09 5.74 -7.77
CA LEU A 45 5.10 6.49 -6.51
C LEU A 45 6.47 7.09 -6.17
N GLY A 46 7.48 6.88 -7.01
CA GLY A 46 8.82 7.45 -6.83
C GLY A 46 9.69 6.71 -5.82
N HIS A 47 9.41 5.42 -5.55
CA HIS A 47 10.37 4.58 -4.85
C HIS A 47 11.52 4.26 -5.80
N ALA A 48 12.75 4.52 -5.36
CA ALA A 48 13.91 4.16 -6.16
C ALA A 48 14.17 2.65 -6.07
N ASP A 49 14.62 2.03 -7.16
CA ASP A 49 14.82 0.59 -7.25
C ASP A 49 15.78 0.08 -6.18
N GLU A 50 16.82 0.86 -5.85
CA GLU A 50 17.80 0.49 -4.85
C GLU A 50 17.21 0.41 -3.43
N TRP A 51 16.05 1.01 -3.15
CA TRP A 51 15.40 0.89 -1.84
C TRP A 51 14.61 -0.42 -1.70
N LEU A 52 14.22 -1.02 -2.83
CA LEU A 52 13.51 -2.30 -2.89
C LEU A 52 14.49 -3.49 -2.77
N GLU A 53 15.79 -3.25 -2.76
CA GLU A 53 16.80 -4.30 -2.63
C GLU A 53 16.67 -5.06 -1.30
N GLY A 54 16.48 -6.37 -1.40
CA GLY A 54 16.34 -7.26 -0.25
C GLY A 54 14.97 -7.21 0.45
N VAL A 55 14.01 -6.45 -0.09
CA VAL A 55 12.59 -6.62 0.27
C VAL A 55 12.10 -7.96 -0.32
N PRO A 56 11.34 -8.78 0.43
CA PRO A 56 10.76 -10.00 -0.10
C PRO A 56 9.89 -9.74 -1.34
N ASP A 57 10.04 -10.54 -2.39
CA ASP A 57 9.27 -10.35 -3.63
C ASP A 57 7.76 -10.39 -3.37
N ALA A 58 7.28 -11.27 -2.48
CA ALA A 58 5.86 -11.33 -2.10
C ALA A 58 5.33 -10.00 -1.50
N SER A 59 6.17 -9.26 -0.78
CA SER A 59 5.83 -7.93 -0.25
C SER A 59 5.78 -6.87 -1.35
N ILE A 60 6.62 -7.01 -2.37
CA ILE A 60 6.60 -6.13 -3.53
C ILE A 60 5.37 -6.46 -4.39
N GLU A 61 5.15 -7.72 -4.73
CA GLU A 61 4.05 -8.18 -5.60
C GLU A 61 2.67 -7.76 -5.07
N SER A 62 2.45 -7.91 -3.77
CA SER A 62 1.19 -7.51 -3.12
C SER A 62 1.10 -6.02 -2.76
N PHE A 63 2.10 -5.21 -3.12
CA PHE A 63 2.07 -3.78 -2.86
C PHE A 63 1.00 -3.09 -3.70
N ALA A 64 0.08 -2.40 -3.02
CA ALA A 64 -0.98 -1.58 -3.61
C ALA A 64 -1.16 -0.26 -2.83
N GLY A 65 -0.06 0.31 -2.34
CA GLY A 65 -0.06 1.59 -1.62
C GLY A 65 -0.37 2.79 -2.54
N THR A 66 -0.68 3.94 -1.94
CA THR A 66 -1.10 5.14 -2.68
C THR A 66 -0.07 6.28 -2.63
N GLY A 67 1.08 6.08 -1.99
CA GLY A 67 2.07 7.13 -1.78
C GLY A 67 3.44 6.61 -1.39
N ASN A 68 4.40 7.52 -1.35
CA ASN A 68 5.77 7.28 -0.91
C ASN A 68 6.09 8.19 0.29
N PRO A 69 6.02 7.69 1.53
CA PRO A 69 6.27 8.52 2.71
C PRO A 69 7.73 8.99 2.82
N LEU A 70 8.68 8.32 2.13
CA LEU A 70 10.09 8.75 2.10
C LEU A 70 10.30 10.01 1.25
N SER A 71 9.28 10.47 0.51
CA SER A 71 9.33 11.75 -0.20
C SER A 71 9.43 12.95 0.74
N LEU A 72 9.14 12.77 2.04
CA LEU A 72 9.21 13.83 3.06
C LEU A 72 10.65 14.16 3.49
N GLY A 73 11.62 13.31 3.13
CA GLY A 73 13.03 13.48 3.47
C GLY A 73 13.63 12.25 4.14
N PRO A 74 14.96 12.22 4.31
CA PRO A 74 15.65 11.11 4.96
C PRO A 74 15.33 11.08 6.46
N LEU A 75 15.04 9.88 6.98
CA LEU A 75 14.95 9.64 8.42
C LEU A 75 16.33 9.80 9.05
N GLN A 76 16.36 10.42 10.24
CA GLN A 76 17.58 10.61 11.01
C GLN A 76 17.79 9.47 12.02
N PRO A 77 19.05 9.11 12.32
CA PRO A 77 19.34 8.12 13.36
C PRO A 77 18.67 8.48 14.69
N GLY A 78 17.92 7.52 15.26
CA GLY A 78 17.20 7.69 16.52
C GLY A 78 15.74 8.14 16.38
N GLU A 79 15.29 8.49 15.17
CA GLU A 79 13.87 8.72 14.90
C GLU A 79 13.07 7.42 14.99
N ARG A 80 11.79 7.54 15.36
CA ARG A 80 10.87 6.40 15.49
C ARG A 80 9.71 6.60 14.52
N VAL A 81 9.50 5.61 13.66
CA VAL A 81 8.45 5.64 12.64
C VAL A 81 7.41 4.57 12.96
N VAL A 82 6.14 4.92 12.72
CA VAL A 82 5.03 3.99 12.78
C VAL A 82 4.36 3.97 11.41
N GLU A 83 4.32 2.81 10.78
CA GLU A 83 3.55 2.58 9.56
C GLU A 83 2.13 2.11 9.94
N VAL A 84 1.12 2.92 9.65
CA VAL A 84 -0.28 2.57 9.90
C VAL A 84 -0.89 2.02 8.62
N GLY A 85 -1.46 0.81 8.68
CA GLY A 85 -1.99 0.14 7.50
C GLY A 85 -0.91 -0.46 6.61
N ALA A 86 0.15 -1.01 7.21
CA ALA A 86 1.34 -1.49 6.51
C ALA A 86 1.08 -2.52 5.39
N GLY A 87 -0.05 -3.23 5.42
CA GLY A 87 -0.44 -4.16 4.35
C GLY A 87 0.69 -5.14 4.02
N ALA A 88 1.22 -5.05 2.80
CA ALA A 88 2.35 -5.83 2.29
C ALA A 88 3.71 -5.58 2.99
N ALA A 89 3.75 -4.67 3.99
CA ALA A 89 4.92 -4.27 4.77
C ALA A 89 6.08 -3.73 3.90
N LEU A 90 5.75 -3.09 2.76
CA LEU A 90 6.75 -2.59 1.84
C LEU A 90 7.60 -1.48 2.49
N THR A 91 6.95 -0.46 3.05
CA THR A 91 7.63 0.77 3.51
C THR A 91 8.60 0.51 4.66
N VAL A 92 8.19 -0.22 5.70
CA VAL A 92 9.05 -0.55 6.84
C VAL A 92 10.27 -1.41 6.44
N SER A 93 10.18 -2.16 5.34
CA SER A 93 11.24 -3.01 4.81
C SER A 93 12.26 -2.27 3.94
N LEU A 94 11.99 -1.01 3.57
CA LEU A 94 12.86 -0.23 2.70
C LEU A 94 14.18 0.12 3.39
N ARG A 95 15.29 -0.11 2.70
CA ARG A 95 16.64 0.12 3.25
C ARG A 95 17.03 1.58 3.40
N ARG A 96 16.32 2.52 2.75
CA ARG A 96 16.54 3.96 2.93
C ARG A 96 15.97 4.49 4.26
N ALA A 97 15.19 3.69 4.98
CA ALA A 97 14.58 4.09 6.24
C ALA A 97 15.50 3.92 7.48
N TRP A 98 16.67 3.29 7.33
CA TRP A 98 17.54 2.90 8.45
C TRP A 98 19.03 3.11 8.16
#